data_AF-F8PTM3-F1
#
_entry.id   AF-F8PTM3-F1
#
_cell.length_a   1.000
_cell.length_b   1.000
_cell.length_c   1.000
_cell.angle_alpha   90.00
_cell.angle_beta   90.00
_cell.angle_gamma   90.00
#
_symmetry.space_group_name_H-M   'P 1'
#
loop_
_entity.id
_entity.type
_entity.pdbx_description
1 polymer ?
#
loop_
_entity_poly.entity_id
_entity_poly.type
_entity_poly.pdbx_seq_one_letter_code
_entity_poly.pdbx_strand_id
1 'polypeptide(L)'
;MGAEYQPDIKQKQGNLANQFDKSASTVRQYCDTVENSYVRPILERFMHAFHTYPIQTTFFTVFGLMSFLPVALSIGFSLFIIASSICLIVFSGIFVAAAILTVLVGVLASVLITLGIASSLLTALLISVYLVFRLGVLVRFDGRAGISEWAVETKQHFSQAAMNTKADDSDSSEASHVLVDSHNDQDKPMKQEVEGGN
;
A
#
# COMPACT_ATOMS: atom_id res chain seq x y z
N MET A 1 15.79 27.13 -22.86
CA MET A 1 15.70 25.72 -23.31
C MET A 1 14.82 24.97 -22.32
N GLY A 2 13.73 24.36 -22.76
CA GLY A 2 12.87 23.58 -21.88
C GLY A 2 11.39 23.67 -22.25
N ALA A 3 10.99 23.04 -23.35
CA ALA A 3 9.59 22.70 -23.62
C ALA A 3 9.49 21.82 -24.88
N GLU A 4 10.03 20.59 -24.84
CA GLU A 4 9.82 19.66 -25.97
C GLU A 4 9.73 18.21 -25.49
N TYR A 5 8.76 17.89 -24.63
CA TYR A 5 8.39 16.49 -24.33
C TYR A 5 6.95 16.41 -23.81
N GLN A 6 5.95 16.54 -24.69
CA GLN A 6 4.56 16.16 -24.41
C GLN A 6 3.70 15.63 -25.60
N PRO A 7 4.26 15.04 -26.69
CA PRO A 7 3.40 14.49 -27.75
C PRO A 7 2.67 13.19 -27.35
N ASP A 8 3.27 12.33 -26.52
CA ASP A 8 2.77 10.98 -26.26
C ASP A 8 1.51 10.93 -25.36
N ILE A 9 1.38 11.85 -24.40
CA ILE A 9 0.19 11.91 -23.51
C ILE A 9 -1.05 12.31 -24.30
N LYS A 10 -0.93 13.28 -25.22
CA LYS A 10 -2.04 13.72 -26.07
C LYS A 10 -2.52 12.60 -27.00
N GLN A 11 -1.60 11.79 -27.51
CA GLN A 11 -1.93 10.64 -28.35
C GLN A 11 -2.67 9.55 -27.55
N LYS A 12 -2.23 9.23 -26.32
CA LYS A 12 -2.90 8.26 -25.44
C LYS A 12 -4.30 8.72 -25.03
N GLN A 13 -4.46 10.01 -24.70
CA GLN A 13 -5.77 10.59 -24.40
C GLN A 13 -6.72 10.54 -25.60
N GLY A 14 -6.22 10.87 -26.81
CA GLY A 14 -7.03 10.78 -28.04
C GLY A 14 -7.48 9.35 -28.36
N ASN A 15 -6.60 8.36 -28.14
CA ASN A 15 -6.95 6.94 -28.37
C ASN A 15 -8.00 6.44 -27.36
N LEU A 16 -7.90 6.84 -26.08
CA LEU A 16 -8.91 6.52 -25.06
C LEU A 16 -10.27 7.14 -25.41
N ALA A 17 -10.31 8.42 -25.80
CA ALA A 17 -11.54 9.08 -26.22
C ALA A 17 -12.19 8.35 -27.40
N ASN A 18 -11.40 7.95 -28.39
CA ASN A 18 -11.89 7.23 -29.56
C ASN A 18 -12.43 5.82 -29.21
N GLN A 19 -11.86 5.14 -28.21
CA GLN A 19 -12.39 3.87 -27.69
C GLN A 19 -13.71 4.04 -26.93
N PHE A 20 -13.85 5.11 -26.15
CA PHE A 20 -15.12 5.44 -25.50
C PHE A 20 -16.20 5.76 -26.53
N ASP A 21 -15.90 6.58 -27.54
CA ASP A 21 -16.86 6.89 -28.61
C ASP A 21 -17.26 5.65 -29.42
N LYS A 22 -16.31 4.74 -29.68
CA LYS A 22 -16.60 3.47 -30.35
C LYS A 22 -17.48 2.56 -29.49
N SER A 23 -17.20 2.48 -28.19
CA SER A 23 -18.01 1.67 -27.26
C SER A 23 -19.41 2.26 -27.09
N ALA A 24 -19.52 3.58 -26.96
CA ALA A 24 -20.79 4.28 -26.84
C ALA A 24 -21.64 4.17 -28.12
N SER A 25 -21.05 4.30 -29.30
CA SER A 25 -21.76 4.11 -30.58
C SER A 25 -22.24 2.67 -30.75
N THR A 26 -21.46 1.68 -30.31
CA THR A 26 -21.86 0.27 -30.32
C THR A 26 -23.07 0.03 -29.39
N VAL A 27 -23.02 0.53 -28.15
CA VAL A 27 -24.13 0.39 -27.20
C VAL A 27 -25.39 1.10 -27.71
N ARG A 28 -25.26 2.29 -28.31
CA ARG A 28 -26.38 3.00 -28.96
C ARG A 28 -26.96 2.19 -30.10
N GLN A 29 -26.14 1.66 -31.00
CA GLN A 29 -26.62 0.84 -32.12
C GLN A 29 -27.37 -0.41 -31.64
N TYR A 30 -26.88 -1.09 -30.59
CA TYR A 30 -27.61 -2.20 -29.99
C TYR A 30 -28.92 -1.75 -29.35
N CYS A 31 -28.91 -0.62 -28.64
CA CYS A 31 -30.11 -0.07 -28.02
C CYS A 31 -31.16 0.32 -29.07
N ASP A 32 -30.76 0.98 -30.16
CA ASP A 32 -31.62 1.34 -31.28
C ASP A 32 -32.20 0.10 -31.97
N THR A 33 -31.39 -0.95 -32.11
CA THR A 33 -31.84 -2.22 -32.69
C THR A 33 -32.86 -2.90 -31.78
N VAL A 34 -32.61 -2.92 -30.47
CA VAL A 34 -33.52 -3.50 -29.48
C VAL A 34 -34.83 -2.71 -29.40
N GLU A 35 -34.72 -1.39 -29.37
CA GLU A 35 -35.86 -0.49 -29.32
C GLU A 35 -36.76 -0.68 -30.54
N ASN A 36 -36.17 -0.64 -31.75
CA ASN A 36 -36.95 -0.77 -32.98
C ASN A 36 -37.45 -2.20 -33.22
N SER A 37 -36.67 -3.23 -32.89
CA SER A 37 -37.03 -4.62 -33.21
C SER A 37 -37.95 -5.27 -32.19
N TYR A 38 -37.87 -4.86 -30.91
CA TYR A 38 -38.62 -5.50 -29.83
C TYR A 38 -39.53 -4.52 -29.09
N VAL A 39 -39.01 -3.36 -28.67
CA VAL A 39 -39.77 -2.46 -27.78
C VAL A 39 -40.95 -1.81 -28.52
N ARG A 40 -40.70 -1.18 -29.67
CA ARG A 40 -41.74 -0.54 -30.49
C ARG A 40 -42.90 -1.46 -30.86
N PRO A 41 -42.69 -2.63 -31.49
CA PRO A 41 -43.80 -3.48 -31.90
C PRO A 41 -44.61 -4.02 -30.72
N ILE A 42 -43.97 -4.26 -29.57
CA ILE A 42 -44.68 -4.66 -28.35
C ILE A 42 -45.53 -3.50 -27.82
N LEU A 43 -44.97 -2.29 -27.79
CA LEU A 43 -45.64 -1.10 -27.29
C LEU A 43 -46.86 -0.73 -28.16
N GLU A 44 -46.71 -0.76 -29.49
CA GLU A 44 -47.80 -0.52 -30.44
C GLU A 44 -48.93 -1.55 -30.27
N ARG A 45 -48.59 -2.84 -30.10
CA ARG A 45 -49.57 -3.89 -29.80
C ARG A 45 -50.26 -3.67 -28.46
N PHE A 46 -49.53 -3.26 -27.43
CA PHE A 46 -50.11 -2.95 -26.13
C PHE A 46 -51.09 -1.78 -26.21
N MET A 47 -50.71 -0.69 -26.87
CA MET A 47 -51.59 0.48 -27.04
C MET A 47 -52.86 0.12 -27.82
N HIS A 48 -52.74 -0.68 -28.88
CA HIS A 48 -53.91 -1.18 -29.62
C HIS A 48 -54.82 -2.06 -28.74
N ALA A 49 -54.23 -2.94 -27.92
CA ALA A 49 -54.98 -3.81 -27.02
C ALA A 49 -55.74 -3.00 -25.94
N PHE A 50 -55.11 -1.97 -25.36
CA PHE A 50 -55.76 -1.08 -24.38
C PHE A 50 -56.96 -0.34 -24.97
N HIS A 51 -56.87 0.07 -26.24
CA HIS A 51 -57.99 0.73 -26.92
C HIS A 51 -59.16 -0.22 -27.19
N THR A 52 -58.87 -1.50 -27.45
CA THR A 52 -59.91 -2.48 -27.82
C THR A 52 -60.60 -3.09 -26.60
N TYR A 53 -59.86 -3.42 -25.54
CA TYR A 53 -60.37 -4.14 -24.36
C TYR A 53 -59.79 -3.61 -23.03
N PRO A 54 -60.09 -2.36 -22.63
CA PRO A 54 -59.39 -1.67 -21.54
C PRO A 54 -59.48 -2.38 -20.17
N ILE A 55 -60.60 -3.03 -19.88
CA ILE A 55 -60.81 -3.72 -18.60
C ILE A 55 -59.96 -5.00 -18.51
N GLN A 56 -59.90 -5.79 -19.58
CA GLN A 56 -59.14 -7.04 -19.59
C GLN A 56 -57.63 -6.75 -19.61
N THR A 57 -57.18 -5.79 -20.41
CA THR A 57 -55.76 -5.47 -20.52
C THR A 57 -55.20 -4.88 -19.22
N THR A 58 -55.93 -4.00 -18.54
CA THR A 58 -55.51 -3.48 -17.23
C THR A 58 -55.40 -4.60 -16.20
N PHE A 59 -56.36 -5.52 -16.14
CA PHE A 59 -56.29 -6.69 -15.24
C PHE A 59 -55.05 -7.55 -15.50
N PHE A 60 -54.79 -7.95 -16.75
CA PHE A 60 -53.60 -8.73 -17.09
C PHE A 60 -52.30 -7.97 -16.85
N THR A 61 -52.28 -6.66 -17.07
CA THR A 61 -51.10 -5.83 -16.81
C THR A 61 -50.78 -5.78 -15.32
N VAL A 62 -51.77 -5.49 -14.48
CA VAL A 62 -51.59 -5.45 -13.02
C VAL A 62 -51.25 -6.83 -12.47
N PHE A 63 -51.95 -7.88 -12.93
CA PHE A 63 -51.65 -9.27 -12.55
C PHE A 63 -50.23 -9.66 -12.96
N GLY A 64 -49.81 -9.33 -14.18
CA GLY A 64 -48.47 -9.57 -14.69
C GLY A 64 -47.40 -8.83 -13.88
N LEU A 65 -47.65 -7.55 -13.55
CA LEU A 65 -46.74 -6.76 -12.72
C LEU A 65 -46.60 -7.34 -11.30
N MET A 66 -47.73 -7.68 -10.67
CA MET A 66 -47.78 -8.32 -9.34
C MET A 66 -47.13 -9.70 -9.34
N SER A 67 -47.26 -10.47 -10.42
CA SER A 67 -46.61 -11.78 -10.56
C SER A 67 -45.13 -11.69 -10.90
N PHE A 68 -44.70 -10.63 -11.59
CA PHE A 68 -43.30 -10.42 -11.95
C PHE A 68 -42.48 -9.90 -10.76
N LEU A 69 -43.08 -9.06 -9.91
CA LEU A 69 -42.43 -8.50 -8.72
C LEU A 69 -41.75 -9.56 -7.82
N PRO A 70 -42.40 -10.66 -7.40
CA PRO A 70 -41.75 -11.68 -6.58
C PRO A 70 -40.62 -12.40 -7.32
N VAL A 71 -40.72 -12.59 -8.63
CA VAL A 71 -39.65 -13.21 -9.44
C VAL A 71 -38.44 -12.28 -9.51
N ALA A 72 -38.65 -11.00 -9.81
CA ALA A 72 -37.60 -10.00 -9.85
C ALA A 72 -36.92 -9.84 -8.49
N LEU A 73 -37.70 -9.79 -7.40
CA LEU A 73 -37.17 -9.75 -6.04
C LEU A 73 -36.37 -11.02 -5.72
N SER A 74 -36.87 -12.21 -6.06
CA SER A 74 -36.15 -13.47 -5.83
C SER A 74 -34.81 -13.50 -6.55
N ILE A 75 -34.74 -13.04 -7.80
CA ILE A 75 -33.48 -12.94 -8.57
C ILE A 75 -32.54 -11.94 -7.91
N GLY A 76 -33.06 -10.76 -7.54
CA GLY A 76 -32.29 -9.71 -6.86
C GLY A 76 -31.71 -10.20 -5.52
N PHE A 77 -32.54 -10.82 -4.68
CA PHE A 77 -32.10 -11.40 -3.41
C PHE A 77 -31.09 -12.54 -3.61
N SER A 78 -31.28 -13.40 -4.61
CA SER A 78 -30.31 -14.46 -4.91
C SER A 78 -28.94 -13.88 -5.29
N LEU A 79 -28.91 -12.88 -6.18
CA LEU A 79 -27.68 -12.21 -6.57
C LEU A 79 -27.02 -11.48 -5.38
N PHE A 80 -27.83 -10.84 -4.54
CA PHE A 80 -27.35 -10.17 -3.33
C PHE A 80 -26.74 -11.14 -2.33
N ILE A 81 -27.35 -12.31 -2.12
CA ILE A 81 -26.82 -13.36 -1.24
C ILE A 81 -25.50 -13.90 -1.79
N ILE A 82 -25.40 -14.16 -3.09
CA ILE A 82 -24.16 -14.64 -3.72
C ILE A 82 -23.05 -13.59 -3.57
N ALA A 83 -23.33 -12.32 -3.91
CA ALA A 83 -22.36 -11.25 -3.82
C ALA A 83 -21.89 -11.00 -2.38
N SER A 84 -22.82 -10.96 -1.41
CA SER A 84 -22.49 -10.80 0.00
C SER A 84 -21.70 -12.00 0.54
N SER A 85 -22.01 -13.23 0.11
CA SER A 85 -21.25 -14.43 0.50
C SER A 85 -19.81 -14.38 0.02
N ILE A 86 -19.58 -14.01 -1.24
CA ILE A 86 -18.21 -13.85 -1.79
C ILE A 86 -17.45 -12.77 -1.01
N CYS A 87 -18.11 -11.64 -0.76
CA CYS A 87 -17.55 -10.53 0.00
C CYS A 87 -17.12 -10.98 1.41
N LEU A 88 -17.98 -11.72 2.12
CA LEU A 88 -17.70 -12.26 3.45
C LEU A 88 -16.52 -13.24 3.44
N ILE A 89 -16.43 -14.11 2.44
CA ILE A 89 -15.30 -15.06 2.31
C ILE A 89 -13.99 -14.29 2.15
N VAL A 90 -13.96 -13.26 1.29
CA VAL A 90 -12.77 -12.44 1.07
C VAL A 90 -12.38 -11.68 2.33
N PHE A 91 -13.33 -11.01 2.98
CA PHE A 91 -13.06 -10.27 4.22
C PHE A 91 -12.60 -11.18 5.36
N SER A 92 -13.23 -12.34 5.52
CA SER A 92 -12.83 -13.33 6.51
C SER A 92 -11.41 -13.84 6.24
N GLY A 93 -11.06 -14.13 4.98
CA GLY A 93 -9.71 -14.55 4.60
C GLY A 93 -8.66 -13.50 4.91
N ILE A 94 -8.91 -12.23 4.56
CA ILE A 94 -8.01 -11.11 4.87
C ILE A 94 -7.84 -10.96 6.38
N PHE A 95 -8.94 -11.04 7.14
CA PHE A 95 -8.90 -10.92 8.60
C PHE A 95 -8.07 -12.02 9.25
N VAL A 96 -8.25 -13.28 8.83
CA VAL A 96 -7.46 -14.42 9.33
C VAL A 96 -5.99 -14.26 8.97
N ALA A 97 -5.68 -13.87 7.73
CA ALA A 97 -4.29 -13.64 7.30
C ALA A 97 -3.62 -12.52 8.11
N ALA A 98 -4.32 -11.41 8.35
CA ALA A 98 -3.84 -10.31 9.17
C ALA A 98 -3.59 -10.75 10.62
N ALA A 99 -4.52 -11.51 11.21
CA ALA A 99 -4.36 -12.03 12.57
C ALA A 99 -3.13 -12.94 12.71
N ILE A 100 -2.92 -13.86 11.75
CA ILE A 100 -1.74 -14.74 11.73
C ILE A 100 -0.46 -13.91 11.62
N LEU A 101 -0.44 -12.90 10.73
CA LEU A 101 0.71 -12.02 10.56
C LEU A 101 1.02 -11.24 11.85
N THR A 102 0.01 -10.69 12.51
CA THR A 102 0.18 -9.98 13.79
C THR A 102 0.74 -10.89 14.88
N VAL A 103 0.24 -12.13 14.99
CA VAL A 103 0.77 -13.11 15.94
C VAL A 103 2.22 -13.44 15.62
N LEU A 104 2.56 -13.68 14.35
CA LEU A 104 3.92 -14.01 13.93
C LEU A 104 4.89 -12.86 14.24
N VAL A 105 4.52 -11.62 13.92
CA VAL A 105 5.32 -10.42 14.25
C VAL A 105 5.48 -10.27 15.76
N GLY A 106 4.42 -10.53 16.54
CA GLY A 106 4.48 -10.51 18.01
C GLY A 106 5.44 -11.56 18.58
N VAL A 107 5.41 -12.79 18.07
CA VAL A 107 6.35 -13.86 18.46
C VAL A 107 7.79 -13.48 18.08
N LEU A 108 8.00 -12.94 16.88
CA LEU A 108 9.32 -12.50 16.44
C LEU A 108 9.87 -11.40 17.34
N ALA A 109 9.04 -10.40 17.67
CA ALA A 109 9.41 -9.32 18.58
C ALA A 109 9.75 -9.84 19.98
N SER A 110 8.98 -10.78 20.52
CA SER A 110 9.26 -11.35 21.85
C SER A 110 10.58 -12.12 21.89
N VAL A 111 10.89 -12.88 20.83
CA VAL A 111 12.17 -13.58 20.67
C VAL A 111 13.33 -12.59 20.59
N LEU A 112 13.20 -11.52 19.80
CA LEU A 112 14.24 -10.49 19.68
C LEU A 112 14.50 -9.77 21.01
N ILE A 113 13.45 -9.43 21.75
CA ILE A 113 13.59 -8.81 23.08
C ILE A 113 14.31 -9.76 24.04
N THR A 114 13.87 -11.02 24.11
CA THR A 114 14.47 -12.03 24.99
C THR A 114 15.95 -12.25 24.64
N LEU A 115 16.27 -12.36 23.35
CA LEU A 115 17.63 -12.53 22.88
C LEU A 115 18.48 -11.29 23.15
N GLY A 116 17.91 -10.09 23.01
CA GLY A 116 18.55 -8.83 23.38
C GLY A 116 18.91 -8.75 24.85
N ILE A 117 17.99 -9.14 25.74
CA ILE A 117 18.24 -9.21 27.19
C ILE A 117 19.28 -10.29 27.52
N ALA A 118 19.17 -11.47 26.93
CA ALA A 118 20.15 -12.54 27.14
C ALA A 118 21.56 -12.13 26.68
N SER A 119 21.66 -11.48 25.52
CA SER A 119 22.91 -10.96 24.98
C SER A 119 23.52 -9.86 25.86
N SER A 120 22.70 -8.93 26.37
CA SER A 120 23.19 -7.86 27.25
C SER A 120 23.68 -8.42 28.59
N LEU A 121 22.98 -9.38 29.18
CA LEU A 121 23.41 -10.06 30.41
C LEU A 121 24.69 -10.86 30.18
N LEU A 122 24.80 -11.60 29.08
CA LEU A 122 25.99 -12.36 28.74
C LEU A 122 27.20 -11.43 28.55
N THR A 123 26.99 -10.29 27.88
CA THR A 123 28.03 -9.26 27.69
C THR A 123 28.47 -8.67 29.03
N ALA A 124 27.51 -8.34 29.92
CA ALA A 124 27.82 -7.84 31.26
C ALA A 124 28.60 -8.85 32.11
N LEU A 125 28.25 -10.14 32.02
CA LEU A 125 28.97 -11.22 32.70
C LEU A 125 30.39 -11.39 32.15
N LEU A 126 30.58 -11.38 30.83
CA LEU A 126 31.90 -11.47 30.23
C LEU A 126 32.79 -10.29 30.62
N ILE A 127 32.24 -9.07 30.62
CA ILE A 127 32.93 -7.87 31.11
C ILE A 127 33.30 -8.05 32.59
N SER A 128 32.38 -8.51 33.43
CA SER A 128 32.63 -8.76 34.85
C SER A 128 33.74 -9.79 35.08
N VAL A 129 33.69 -10.94 34.40
CA VAL A 129 34.73 -11.98 34.47
C VAL A 129 36.08 -11.45 34.00
N TYR A 130 36.11 -10.69 32.90
CA TYR A 130 37.32 -10.06 32.40
C TYR A 130 37.93 -9.10 33.43
N LEU A 131 37.12 -8.24 34.05
CA LEU A 131 37.58 -7.31 35.07
C LEU A 131 38.12 -8.04 36.30
N VAL A 132 37.44 -9.09 36.77
CA VAL A 132 37.90 -9.91 37.90
C VAL A 132 39.20 -10.65 37.57
N PHE A 133 39.30 -11.24 36.37
CA PHE A 133 40.50 -11.91 35.91
C PHE A 133 41.69 -10.93 35.83
N ARG A 134 41.49 -9.76 35.21
CA ARG A 134 42.50 -8.71 35.10
C ARG A 134 42.96 -8.22 36.47
N LEU A 135 42.02 -7.97 37.39
CA LEU A 135 42.34 -7.59 38.76
C LEU A 135 43.14 -8.68 39.48
N GLY A 136 42.76 -9.95 39.32
CA GLY A 136 43.48 -11.09 39.89
C GLY A 136 44.91 -11.20 39.37
N VAL A 137 45.12 -10.92 38.08
CA VAL A 137 46.46 -10.85 37.47
C VAL A 137 47.27 -9.69 38.08
N LEU A 138 46.72 -8.48 38.14
CA LEU A 138 47.41 -7.31 38.71
C LEU A 138 47.78 -7.50 40.18
N VAL A 139 46.86 -8.01 40.99
CA VAL A 139 47.11 -8.27 42.43
C VAL A 139 48.21 -9.31 42.62
N ARG A 140 48.32 -10.29 41.72
CA ARG A 140 49.38 -11.31 41.77
C ARG A 140 50.76 -10.75 41.43
N PHE A 141 50.86 -9.79 40.51
CA PHE A 141 52.14 -9.20 40.11
C PHE A 141 52.57 -8.04 41.02
N ASP A 142 51.67 -7.11 41.37
CA ASP A 142 52.01 -5.84 42.05
C ASP A 142 51.48 -5.75 43.50
N GLY A 143 50.84 -6.80 44.00
CA GLY A 143 50.30 -6.84 45.36
C GLY A 143 49.19 -5.82 45.60
N ARG A 144 49.26 -5.08 46.73
CA ARG A 144 48.21 -4.11 47.13
C ARG A 144 48.22 -2.82 46.30
N ALA A 145 49.36 -2.46 45.68
CA ALA A 145 49.48 -1.25 44.88
C ALA A 145 48.70 -1.34 43.55
N GLY A 146 48.60 -2.54 42.97
CA GLY A 146 47.86 -2.77 41.72
C GLY A 146 46.36 -2.45 41.81
N ILE A 147 45.75 -2.51 43.01
CA ILE A 147 44.31 -2.20 43.19
C ILE A 147 44.06 -0.70 42.98
N SER A 148 44.91 0.17 43.54
CA SER A 148 44.74 1.62 43.38
C SER A 148 44.99 2.08 41.95
N GLU A 149 45.96 1.49 41.26
CA GLU A 149 46.27 1.82 39.88
C GLU A 149 45.13 1.40 38.93
N TRP A 150 44.60 0.19 39.09
CA TRP A 150 43.44 -0.29 38.34
C TRP A 150 42.18 0.57 38.56
N ALA A 151 41.95 1.04 39.79
CA ALA A 151 40.79 1.87 40.10
C ALA A 151 40.86 3.25 39.42
N VAL A 152 42.06 3.85 39.36
CA VAL A 152 42.30 5.12 38.66
C VAL A 152 42.11 4.93 37.15
N GLU A 153 42.70 3.88 36.58
CA GLU A 153 42.58 3.57 35.15
C GLU A 153 41.11 3.32 34.74
N THR A 154 40.38 2.51 35.51
CA THR A 154 38.97 2.19 35.22
C THR A 154 38.07 3.43 35.33
N LYS A 155 38.32 4.29 36.32
CA LYS A 155 37.59 5.57 36.46
C LYS A 155 37.87 6.50 35.29
N GLN A 156 39.11 6.54 34.81
CA GLN A 156 39.49 7.38 33.67
C GLN A 156 38.77 6.92 32.39
N HIS A 157 38.74 5.62 32.10
CA HIS A 157 38.02 5.07 30.95
C HIS A 157 36.50 5.36 30.97
N PHE A 158 35.85 5.23 32.14
CA PHE A 158 34.43 5.55 32.26
C PHE A 158 34.14 7.06 32.13
N SER A 159 35.03 7.92 32.66
CA SER A 159 34.86 9.37 32.56
C SER A 159 35.02 9.90 31.13
N GLN A 160 35.95 9.35 30.35
CA GLN A 160 36.13 9.71 28.94
C GLN A 160 34.95 9.25 28.07
N ALA A 161 34.40 8.06 28.30
CA ALA A 161 33.21 7.59 27.60
C ALA A 161 32.00 8.50 27.85
N ALA A 162 31.80 8.95 29.10
CA ALA A 162 30.71 9.86 29.46
C ALA A 162 30.87 11.28 28.88
N MET A 163 32.11 11.76 28.70
CA MET A 163 32.38 13.07 28.08
C MET A 163 32.13 13.06 26.56
N ASN A 164 32.50 11.99 25.85
CA ASN A 164 32.26 11.90 24.40
C ASN A 164 30.77 11.88 24.04
N THR A 165 29.91 11.21 24.84
CA THR A 165 28.45 11.18 24.57
C THR A 165 27.78 12.55 24.69
N LYS A 166 28.36 13.50 25.43
CA LYS A 166 27.80 14.86 25.58
C LYS A 166 28.18 15.82 24.45
N ALA A 167 29.22 15.53 23.68
CA ALA A 167 29.68 16.41 22.62
C ALA A 167 28.78 16.34 21.37
N ASP A 168 28.15 15.19 21.10
CA ASP A 168 27.36 14.98 19.88
C ASP A 168 25.92 15.53 19.96
N ASP A 169 25.39 15.80 21.15
CA ASP A 169 24.03 16.34 21.35
C ASP A 169 23.98 17.89 21.25
N SER A 170 25.13 18.56 21.13
CA SER A 170 25.19 20.04 21.13
C SER A 170 25.19 20.68 19.74
N ASP A 171 25.40 19.92 18.66
CA ASP A 171 25.60 20.47 17.29
C ASP A 171 24.44 20.18 16.31
N SER A 172 23.36 19.51 16.73
CA SER A 172 22.27 19.09 15.82
C SER A 172 20.98 19.93 15.90
N SER A 173 21.03 21.17 16.43
CA SER A 173 19.80 21.98 16.59
C SER A 173 19.70 23.25 15.75
N GLU A 174 20.68 23.57 14.90
CA GLU A 174 20.57 24.71 13.99
C GLU A 174 21.00 24.33 12.55
N ALA A 175 20.08 24.53 11.61
CA ALA A 175 20.30 24.58 10.16
C ALA A 175 20.53 23.26 9.37
N SER A 176 19.42 22.71 8.84
CA SER A 176 19.43 22.24 7.46
C SER A 176 18.10 22.56 6.77
N HIS A 177 17.87 23.85 6.58
CA HIS A 177 16.96 24.36 5.55
C HIS A 177 17.72 24.30 4.22
N VAL A 178 17.61 23.17 3.52
CA VAL A 178 18.17 22.99 2.18
C VAL A 178 17.41 23.91 1.22
N LEU A 179 17.95 25.11 1.00
CA LEU A 179 17.64 25.93 -0.18
C LEU A 179 18.18 25.16 -1.40
N VAL A 180 17.27 24.55 -2.15
CA VAL A 180 17.56 24.06 -3.50
C VAL A 180 17.77 25.29 -4.38
N ASP A 181 19.02 25.75 -4.42
CA ASP A 181 19.43 26.84 -5.29
C ASP A 181 19.47 26.30 -6.73
N SER A 182 18.46 26.68 -7.51
CA SER A 182 18.37 26.38 -8.93
C SER A 182 19.29 27.32 -9.69
N HIS A 183 20.59 27.04 -9.68
CA HIS A 183 21.56 27.72 -10.55
C HIS A 183 21.91 26.87 -11.76
N ASN A 184 21.20 27.21 -12.83
CA ASN A 184 21.51 27.05 -14.24
C ASN A 184 23.01 27.26 -14.56
N ASP A 185 23.66 26.32 -15.25
CA ASP A 185 24.41 26.67 -16.47
C ASP A 185 24.88 25.49 -17.34
N GLN A 186 24.65 25.71 -18.64
CA GLN A 186 25.52 25.44 -19.80
C GLN A 186 25.76 24.04 -20.38
N ASP A 187 25.25 23.94 -21.62
CA ASP A 187 26.00 23.63 -22.83
C ASP A 187 26.76 22.32 -22.92
N LYS A 188 26.19 21.39 -23.70
CA LYS A 188 27.01 20.57 -24.58
C LYS A 188 26.40 20.42 -25.98
N PRO A 189 27.06 20.94 -27.03
CA PRO A 189 26.58 20.82 -28.40
C PRO A 189 26.80 19.42 -28.99
N MET A 190 25.96 19.16 -30.00
CA MET A 190 25.91 18.07 -30.96
C MET A 190 27.15 17.17 -31.14
N LYS A 191 26.90 15.86 -31.22
CA LYS A 191 27.54 15.01 -32.24
C LYS A 191 26.50 14.12 -32.93
N GLN A 192 26.35 14.39 -34.22
CA GLN A 192 25.88 13.45 -35.24
C GLN A 192 26.88 12.29 -35.38
N GLU A 193 26.36 11.07 -35.50
CA GLU A 193 26.95 9.93 -36.22
C GLU A 193 25.77 8.95 -36.41
N VAL A 194 25.09 8.87 -37.56
CA VAL A 194 25.46 8.34 -38.89
C VAL A 194 25.86 6.85 -38.83
N GLU A 195 25.29 6.09 -39.79
CA GLU A 195 25.41 4.65 -40.09
C GLU A 195 24.61 3.70 -39.18
N GLY A 196 23.70 2.84 -39.68
CA GLY A 196 23.54 2.25 -41.00
C GLY A 196 23.80 0.75 -40.90
N GLY A 197 22.87 -0.11 -41.36
CA GLY A 197 23.20 -1.49 -41.70
C GLY A 197 22.20 -2.57 -41.32
N ASN A 198 21.38 -2.93 -42.33
CA ASN A 198 20.67 -4.19 -42.58
C ASN A 198 19.47 -4.60 -41.72
#